data_AF-A0A1F3T6A5-F1
#
_entry.id   AF-A0A1F3T6A5-F1
#
_cell.length_a   1.000
_cell.length_b   1.000
_cell.length_c   1.000
_cell.angle_alpha   90.00
_cell.angle_beta   90.00
_cell.angle_gamma   90.00
#
_symmetry.space_group_name_H-M   'P 1'
#
loop_
_entity.id
_entity.type
_entity.pdbx_description
1 polymer ?
#
loop_
_entity_poly.entity_id
_entity_poly.type
_entity_poly.pdbx_seq_one_letter_code
_entity_poly.pdbx_strand_id
1 'polypeptide(L)'
;MRKLLFVFLIYSLNSYSMTKDVFNNKYDQIRKELDVKVNECLQQNDQVVKKAVTNIENAKNKDEYVEFVKDENKAINFIQSLDLKKRDTHFYENKLTQLMINNCTGPNLKLYMSLEKDRKYCAEIFDELSFMKALIFATKNYAWSKQTKEMAKNKIFDYIKHLSNIDKTPLVSQMIPLSLLQTMMEYGLIDNSLKQDIIVANENANQLMSKFKEELKNNKIKDIERYNCNSFKKFSTRELNYSSKVQIFLKTLLKKILK
;
A
#
# COMPACT_ATOMS: atom_id res chain seq x y z
N MET A 1 -38.12 -58.78 7.31
CA MET A 1 -37.45 -58.23 6.12
C MET A 1 -36.75 -56.93 6.48
N ARG A 2 -35.41 -56.93 6.42
CA ARG A 2 -34.54 -55.74 6.48
C ARG A 2 -34.62 -54.99 5.15
N LYS A 3 -34.81 -53.66 5.13
CA LYS A 3 -34.25 -52.69 4.15
C LYS A 3 -34.22 -51.29 4.82
N LEU A 4 -33.05 -50.81 5.25
CA LEU A 4 -32.20 -49.82 4.55
C LEU A 4 -32.88 -48.43 4.47
N LEU A 5 -32.70 -47.52 5.43
CA LEU A 5 -31.54 -46.62 5.60
C LEU A 5 -31.20 -45.87 4.29
N PHE A 6 -31.94 -44.79 4.01
CA PHE A 6 -31.52 -43.76 3.08
C PHE A 6 -30.98 -42.57 3.87
N VAL A 7 -29.65 -42.57 3.97
CA VAL A 7 -28.83 -41.44 4.39
C VAL A 7 -29.07 -40.30 3.40
N PHE A 8 -29.78 -39.26 3.82
CA PHE A 8 -29.64 -37.97 3.16
C PHE A 8 -28.29 -37.38 3.58
N LEU A 9 -27.28 -37.67 2.75
CA LEU A 9 -26.05 -36.89 2.61
C LEU A 9 -26.45 -35.48 2.16
N ILE A 10 -26.87 -34.65 3.11
CA ILE A 10 -26.90 -33.20 2.89
C ILE A 10 -25.47 -32.73 3.12
N TYR A 11 -24.77 -32.59 2.01
CA TYR A 11 -23.62 -31.72 1.80
C TYR A 11 -23.05 -31.10 3.08
N SER A 12 -21.95 -31.67 3.55
CA SER A 12 -20.97 -30.94 4.35
C SER A 12 -20.52 -29.73 3.53
N LEU A 13 -21.20 -28.60 3.70
CA LEU A 13 -20.62 -27.28 3.45
C LEU A 13 -19.28 -27.30 4.17
N ASN A 14 -18.19 -27.26 3.41
CA ASN A 14 -16.82 -27.26 3.91
C ASN A 14 -16.65 -26.17 4.99
N SER A 15 -16.86 -26.55 6.24
CA SER A 15 -16.52 -25.80 7.44
C SER A 15 -15.43 -26.57 8.18
N TYR A 16 -14.38 -26.99 7.47
CA TYR A 16 -13.11 -27.31 8.12
C TYR A 16 -12.52 -25.99 8.62
N SER A 17 -13.04 -25.49 9.74
CA SER A 17 -12.35 -24.47 10.51
C SER A 17 -11.01 -25.06 10.91
N MET A 18 -9.93 -24.44 10.44
CA MET A 18 -8.57 -24.80 10.81
C MET A 18 -8.46 -24.91 12.33
N THR A 19 -7.83 -25.98 12.83
CA THR A 19 -7.57 -26.11 14.27
C THR A 19 -6.71 -24.94 14.74
N LYS A 20 -6.80 -24.61 16.03
CA LYS A 20 -6.02 -23.51 16.64
C LYS A 20 -4.52 -23.68 16.36
N ASP A 21 -4.00 -24.89 16.48
CA ASP A 21 -2.56 -25.15 16.28
C ASP A 21 -2.13 -24.97 14.81
N VAL A 22 -2.96 -25.40 13.85
CA VAL A 22 -2.66 -25.20 12.42
C VAL A 22 -2.76 -23.72 12.06
N PHE A 23 -3.71 -22.98 12.64
CA PHE A 23 -3.82 -21.53 12.47
C PHE A 23 -2.58 -20.82 13.04
N ASN A 24 -2.18 -21.16 14.26
CA ASN A 24 -0.99 -20.60 14.91
C ASN A 24 0.27 -20.83 14.08
N ASN A 25 0.50 -22.07 13.62
CA ASN A 25 1.67 -22.42 12.83
C ASN A 25 1.73 -21.62 11.51
N LYS A 26 0.60 -21.46 10.82
CA LYS A 26 0.54 -20.65 9.59
C LYS A 26 0.75 -19.17 9.88
N TYR A 27 0.13 -18.65 10.94
CA TYR A 27 0.32 -17.26 11.35
C TYR A 27 1.80 -16.99 11.68
N ASP A 28 2.43 -17.85 12.49
CA ASP A 28 3.83 -17.71 12.89
C ASP A 28 4.79 -17.80 11.70
N GLN A 29 4.50 -18.65 10.72
CA GLN A 29 5.30 -18.72 9.49
C GLN A 29 5.24 -17.39 8.73
N ILE A 30 4.04 -16.89 8.44
CA ILE A 30 3.87 -15.63 7.70
C ILE A 30 4.47 -14.47 8.50
N ARG A 31 4.30 -14.45 9.83
CA ARG A 31 4.89 -13.44 10.71
C ARG A 31 6.41 -13.44 10.64
N LYS A 32 7.07 -14.60 10.71
CA LYS A 32 8.54 -14.67 10.59
C LYS A 32 9.04 -14.12 9.25
N GLU A 33 8.36 -14.46 8.15
CA GLU A 33 8.69 -13.92 6.83
C GLU A 33 8.48 -12.39 6.78
N LEU A 34 7.39 -11.90 7.36
CA LEU A 34 7.07 -10.48 7.48
C LEU A 34 8.08 -9.73 8.35
N ASP A 35 8.50 -10.29 9.48
CA ASP A 35 9.48 -9.66 10.37
C ASP A 35 10.83 -9.44 9.68
N VAL A 36 11.27 -10.39 8.85
CA VAL A 36 12.46 -10.21 7.99
C VAL A 36 12.26 -9.04 7.05
N LYS A 37 11.10 -8.94 6.39
CA LYS A 37 10.79 -7.82 5.49
C LYS A 37 10.63 -6.48 6.19
N VAL A 38 10.04 -6.46 7.37
CA VAL A 38 9.96 -5.24 8.19
C VAL A 38 11.36 -4.76 8.55
N ASN A 39 12.27 -5.66 8.94
CA ASN A 39 13.65 -5.28 9.24
C ASN A 39 14.41 -4.77 8.00
N GLU A 40 14.26 -5.43 6.84
CA GLU A 40 14.83 -4.94 5.57
C GLU A 40 14.28 -3.54 5.21
N CYS A 41 12.99 -3.32 5.40
CA CYS A 41 12.31 -2.06 5.13
C CYS A 41 12.80 -0.94 6.05
N LEU A 42 12.86 -1.19 7.36
CA LEU A 42 13.36 -0.23 8.36
C LEU A 42 14.82 0.15 8.09
N GLN A 43 15.68 -0.83 7.79
CA GLN A 43 17.07 -0.58 7.44
C GLN A 43 17.19 0.32 6.21
N GLN A 44 16.42 0.04 5.16
CA GLN A 44 16.42 0.89 3.98
C GLN A 44 15.85 2.28 4.27
N ASN A 45 14.83 2.39 5.12
CA ASN A 45 14.27 3.69 5.46
C ASN A 45 15.29 4.58 6.18
N ASP A 46 15.98 4.03 7.18
CA ASP A 46 16.96 4.77 7.97
C ASP A 46 18.26 5.07 7.21
N GLN A 47 18.66 4.20 6.27
CA GLN A 47 19.91 4.36 5.52
C GLN A 47 19.75 5.11 4.21
N VAL A 48 18.58 5.05 3.58
CA VAL A 48 18.34 5.60 2.24
C VAL A 48 17.30 6.71 2.30
N VAL A 49 16.07 6.39 2.74
CA VAL A 49 14.94 7.30 2.59
C VAL A 49 15.09 8.56 3.45
N LYS A 50 15.25 8.40 4.76
CA LYS A 50 15.38 9.53 5.71
C LYS A 50 16.65 10.36 5.46
N LYS A 51 17.71 9.75 4.93
CA LYS A 51 18.97 10.45 4.63
C LYS A 51 18.96 11.21 3.31
N ALA A 52 18.08 10.82 2.39
CA ALA A 52 17.96 11.49 1.10
C ALA A 52 17.11 12.76 1.18
N VAL A 53 16.27 12.90 2.22
CA VAL A 53 15.34 14.01 2.39
C VAL A 53 15.70 14.89 3.59
N THR A 54 15.34 16.17 3.52
CA THR A 54 15.44 17.11 4.65
C THR A 54 14.17 17.93 4.72
N ASN A 55 13.57 18.03 5.91
CA ASN A 55 12.40 18.88 6.12
C ASN A 55 12.80 20.36 6.07
N ILE A 56 12.02 21.19 5.37
CA ILE A 56 12.18 22.64 5.40
C ILE A 56 11.14 23.22 6.36
N GLU A 57 11.61 23.71 7.51
CA GLU A 57 10.75 24.27 8.56
C GLU A 57 9.95 25.51 8.10
N ASN A 58 10.46 26.27 7.12
CA ASN A 58 9.87 27.52 6.63
C ASN A 58 9.40 27.45 5.17
N ALA A 59 8.97 26.28 4.70
CA ALA A 59 8.47 26.12 3.35
C ALA A 59 7.28 27.06 3.08
N LYS A 60 7.36 27.85 2.00
CA LYS A 60 6.27 28.77 1.60
C LYS A 60 5.11 28.03 0.94
N ASN A 61 5.41 26.88 0.32
CA ASN A 61 4.46 26.04 -0.40
C ASN A 61 4.34 24.65 0.24
N LYS A 62 3.15 24.04 0.10
CA LYS A 62 2.88 22.68 0.61
C LYS A 62 3.73 21.57 0.01
N ASP A 63 4.35 21.82 -1.13
CA ASP A 63 5.19 20.84 -1.81
C ASP A 63 6.69 21.04 -1.54
N GLU A 64 7.06 22.12 -0.83
CA GLU A 64 8.44 22.44 -0.45
C GLU A 64 8.78 22.00 0.98
N TYR A 65 7.87 21.35 1.70
CA TYR A 65 8.13 20.91 3.08
C TYR A 65 9.25 19.86 3.18
N VAL A 66 9.66 19.26 2.07
CA VAL A 66 10.76 18.29 1.98
C VAL A 66 11.62 18.55 0.74
N GLU A 67 12.93 18.67 0.94
CA GLU A 67 13.95 18.75 -0.11
C GLU A 67 14.71 17.44 -0.25
N PHE A 68 15.17 17.14 -1.46
CA PHE A 68 16.10 16.04 -1.72
C PHE A 68 17.55 16.55 -1.60
N VAL A 69 18.53 15.65 -1.49
CA VAL A 69 19.94 16.07 -1.49
C VAL A 69 20.30 16.82 -2.79
N LYS A 70 20.93 18.00 -2.69
CA LYS A 70 21.28 18.83 -3.85
C LYS A 70 22.49 18.29 -4.65
N ASP A 71 23.45 17.69 -3.95
CA ASP A 71 24.64 17.09 -4.55
C ASP A 71 24.28 15.91 -5.46
N GLU A 72 24.69 15.97 -6.73
CA GLU A 72 24.31 15.00 -7.76
C GLU A 72 24.85 13.60 -7.47
N ASN A 73 26.09 13.48 -6.99
CA ASN A 73 26.69 12.17 -6.69
C ASN A 73 25.96 11.48 -5.53
N LYS A 74 25.62 12.22 -4.48
CA LYS A 74 24.78 11.71 -3.38
C LYS A 74 23.38 11.36 -3.87
N ALA A 75 22.79 12.19 -4.74
CA ALA A 75 21.47 11.91 -5.29
C ALA A 75 21.45 10.59 -6.07
N ILE A 76 22.41 10.38 -6.96
CA ILE A 76 22.58 9.12 -7.71
C ILE A 76 22.65 7.93 -6.75
N ASN A 77 23.47 8.02 -5.70
CA ASN A 77 23.62 6.95 -4.71
C ASN A 77 22.29 6.62 -4.02
N PHE A 78 21.51 7.62 -3.59
CA PHE A 78 20.21 7.37 -2.94
C PHE A 78 19.16 6.83 -3.92
N ILE A 79 19.10 7.36 -5.15
CA ILE A 79 18.17 6.88 -6.19
C ILE A 79 18.45 5.41 -6.51
N GLN A 80 19.72 5.03 -6.66
CA GLN A 80 20.12 3.66 -6.96
C GLN A 80 19.93 2.72 -5.77
N SER A 81 20.23 3.17 -4.55
CA SER A 81 20.13 2.37 -3.33
C SER A 81 18.69 2.07 -2.90
N LEU A 82 17.72 2.83 -3.41
CA LEU A 82 16.31 2.55 -3.19
C LEU A 82 15.87 1.30 -3.97
N ASP A 83 15.76 0.19 -3.23
CA ASP A 83 15.27 -1.11 -3.67
C ASP A 83 13.83 -1.32 -3.17
N LEU A 84 12.88 -1.17 -4.10
CA LEU A 84 11.45 -1.29 -3.83
C LEU A 84 11.03 -2.67 -3.33
N LYS A 85 11.77 -3.74 -3.66
CA LYS A 85 11.44 -5.11 -3.22
C LYS A 85 11.63 -5.30 -1.72
N LYS A 86 12.58 -4.58 -1.12
CA LYS A 86 12.81 -4.59 0.34
C LYS A 86 11.71 -3.88 1.11
N ARG A 87 10.82 -3.17 0.42
CA ARG A 87 9.69 -2.43 1.01
C ARG A 87 8.34 -3.12 0.84
N ASP A 88 8.30 -4.28 0.18
CA ASP A 88 7.06 -5.04 -0.07
C ASP A 88 6.58 -5.81 1.17
N THR A 89 6.34 -5.08 2.25
CA THR A 89 5.69 -5.60 3.46
C THR A 89 4.21 -5.88 3.20
N HIS A 90 3.59 -5.07 2.34
CA HIS A 90 2.17 -5.16 1.96
C HIS A 90 1.76 -6.55 1.46
N PHE A 91 2.62 -7.26 0.73
CA PHE A 91 2.34 -8.63 0.32
C PHE A 91 2.08 -9.59 1.50
N TYR A 92 2.92 -9.52 2.54
CA TYR A 92 2.81 -10.39 3.72
C TYR A 92 1.70 -9.93 4.67
N GLU A 93 1.50 -8.61 4.81
CA GLU A 93 0.35 -8.01 5.48
C GLU A 93 -0.98 -8.53 4.91
N ASN A 94 -1.06 -8.57 3.58
CA ASN A 94 -2.21 -9.12 2.89
C ASN A 94 -2.33 -10.63 3.13
N LYS A 95 -1.25 -11.42 3.12
CA LYS A 95 -1.30 -12.84 3.48
C LYS A 95 -1.89 -13.06 4.88
N LEU A 96 -1.47 -12.27 5.88
CA LEU A 96 -2.02 -12.31 7.24
C LEU A 96 -3.52 -11.97 7.26
N THR A 97 -3.89 -10.89 6.57
CA THR A 97 -5.29 -10.46 6.47
C THR A 97 -6.16 -11.53 5.79
N GLN A 98 -5.69 -12.16 4.71
CA GLN A 98 -6.42 -13.23 4.02
C GLN A 98 -6.51 -14.50 4.87
N LEU A 99 -5.43 -14.87 5.58
CA LEU A 99 -5.46 -15.99 6.53
C LEU A 99 -6.58 -15.78 7.56
N MET A 100 -6.71 -14.56 8.08
CA MET A 100 -7.78 -14.18 8.99
C MET A 100 -9.17 -14.20 8.35
N ILE A 101 -9.36 -13.58 7.19
CA ILE A 101 -10.66 -13.57 6.50
C ILE A 101 -11.17 -14.99 6.25
N ASN A 102 -10.26 -15.90 5.87
CA ASN A 102 -10.61 -17.27 5.51
C ASN A 102 -10.84 -18.19 6.71
N ASN A 103 -10.27 -17.87 7.87
CA ASN A 103 -10.31 -18.71 9.08
C ASN A 103 -10.87 -17.97 10.30
N CYS A 104 -11.71 -16.97 10.06
CA CYS A 104 -12.16 -16.09 11.13
C CYS A 104 -13.10 -16.85 12.08
N THR A 105 -12.61 -17.08 13.29
CA THR A 105 -13.37 -17.50 14.46
C THR A 105 -13.15 -16.48 15.57
N GLY A 106 -14.05 -16.38 16.55
CA GLY A 106 -13.85 -15.50 17.71
C GLY A 106 -12.48 -15.69 18.39
N PRO A 107 -12.05 -16.95 18.67
CA PRO A 107 -10.72 -17.24 19.20
C PRO A 107 -9.56 -16.80 18.29
N ASN A 108 -9.63 -17.09 16.98
CA ASN A 108 -8.57 -16.70 16.04
C ASN A 108 -8.48 -15.18 15.90
N LEU A 109 -9.62 -14.48 15.94
CA LEU A 109 -9.65 -13.01 15.88
C LEU A 109 -9.04 -12.38 17.13
N LYS A 110 -9.36 -12.89 18.32
CA LYS A 110 -8.72 -12.43 19.57
C LYS A 110 -7.20 -12.67 19.54
N LEU A 111 -6.79 -13.84 19.07
CA LEU A 111 -5.37 -14.17 18.94
C LEU A 111 -4.68 -13.24 17.94
N TYR A 112 -5.24 -13.08 16.74
CA TYR A 112 -4.73 -12.16 15.73
C TYR A 112 -4.58 -10.75 16.27
N MET A 113 -5.62 -10.19 16.90
CA MET A 113 -5.56 -8.85 17.47
C MET A 113 -4.54 -8.73 18.60
N SER A 114 -4.34 -9.78 19.40
CA SER A 114 -3.29 -9.79 20.42
C SER A 114 -1.91 -9.79 19.80
N LEU A 115 -1.69 -10.58 18.75
CA LEU A 115 -0.40 -10.72 18.08
C LEU A 115 -0.05 -9.49 17.22
N GLU A 116 -1.06 -8.80 16.66
CA GLU A 116 -0.88 -7.55 15.92
C GLU A 116 -0.46 -6.37 16.81
N LYS A 117 -0.87 -6.32 18.08
CA LYS A 117 -0.55 -5.20 18.99
C LYS A 117 0.95 -5.00 19.19
N ASP A 118 1.71 -6.09 19.24
CA ASP A 118 3.15 -6.06 19.52
C ASP A 118 4.00 -6.11 18.24
N ARG A 119 3.34 -6.14 17.07
CA ARG A 119 4.04 -6.31 15.81
C ARG A 119 4.73 -5.01 15.41
N LYS A 120 5.97 -5.14 14.95
CA LYS A 120 6.68 -4.03 14.31
C LYS A 120 6.09 -3.80 12.91
N TYR A 121 5.83 -2.55 12.58
CA TYR A 121 5.35 -2.15 11.26
C TYR A 121 6.41 -1.28 10.60
N CYS A 122 6.66 -1.47 9.31
CA CYS A 122 7.30 -0.44 8.49
C CYS A 122 6.23 0.59 8.10
N ALA A 123 5.81 1.44 9.05
CA ALA A 123 4.67 2.35 8.90
C ALA A 123 5.03 3.65 8.15
N GLU A 124 5.84 3.55 7.09
CA GLU A 124 6.57 4.70 6.54
C GLU A 124 6.22 4.99 5.07
N ILE A 125 5.01 4.60 4.65
CA ILE A 125 4.49 4.93 3.32
C ILE A 125 4.48 6.46 3.07
N PHE A 126 4.42 7.26 4.14
CA PHE A 126 4.54 8.71 4.09
C PHE A 126 5.98 9.19 3.94
N ASP A 127 6.98 8.47 4.46
CA ASP A 127 8.39 8.77 4.23
C ASP A 127 8.76 8.47 2.79
N GLU A 128 8.25 7.37 2.23
CA GLU A 128 8.40 7.03 0.80
C GLU A 128 7.75 8.07 -0.09
N LEU A 129 6.52 8.49 0.26
CA LEU A 129 5.84 9.57 -0.43
C LEU A 129 6.68 10.86 -0.37
N SER A 130 7.25 11.18 0.78
CA SER A 130 8.11 12.36 0.98
C SER A 130 9.38 12.27 0.13
N PHE A 131 10.03 11.12 0.09
CA PHE A 131 11.16 10.84 -0.80
C PHE A 131 10.80 11.05 -2.27
N MET A 132 9.68 10.49 -2.71
CA MET A 132 9.26 10.60 -4.11
C MET A 132 8.88 12.04 -4.47
N LYS A 133 8.18 12.76 -3.59
CA LYS A 133 7.86 14.19 -3.80
C LYS A 133 9.11 15.06 -3.84
N ALA A 134 10.03 14.87 -2.90
CA ALA A 134 11.31 15.56 -2.88
C ALA A 134 12.12 15.27 -4.16
N LEU A 135 12.12 14.03 -4.63
CA LEU A 135 12.78 13.64 -5.87
C LEU A 135 12.13 14.27 -7.12
N ILE A 136 10.80 14.37 -7.18
CA ILE A 136 10.08 15.10 -8.23
C ILE A 136 10.50 16.57 -8.25
N PHE A 137 10.47 17.23 -7.08
CA PHE A 137 10.87 18.62 -6.93
C PHE A 137 12.31 18.84 -7.41
N ALA A 138 13.25 18.01 -6.92
CA ALA A 138 14.66 18.09 -7.28
C ALA A 138 14.91 17.88 -8.78
N THR A 139 14.19 16.94 -9.40
CA THR A 139 14.28 16.68 -10.85
C THR A 139 14.01 17.93 -11.68
N LYS A 140 13.06 18.76 -11.24
CA LYS A 140 12.73 20.03 -11.91
C LYS A 140 13.70 21.15 -11.55
N ASN A 141 14.00 21.31 -10.26
CA ASN A 141 14.59 22.54 -9.74
C ASN A 141 16.11 22.50 -9.57
N TYR A 142 16.73 21.31 -9.51
CA TYR A 142 18.17 21.22 -9.29
C TYR A 142 18.96 21.19 -10.60
N ALA A 143 20.21 21.65 -10.53
CA ALA A 143 21.15 21.69 -11.63
C ALA A 143 21.83 20.33 -11.90
N TRP A 144 21.09 19.23 -11.77
CA TRP A 144 21.57 17.89 -12.11
C TRP A 144 21.68 17.70 -13.62
N SER A 145 22.56 16.78 -14.03
CA SER A 145 22.66 16.34 -15.41
C SER A 145 21.33 15.74 -15.93
N LYS A 146 21.17 15.72 -17.25
CA LYS A 146 20.03 15.08 -17.92
C LYS A 146 19.91 13.61 -17.53
N GLN A 147 21.04 12.90 -17.36
CA GLN A 147 21.06 11.49 -17.00
C GLN A 147 20.49 11.26 -15.60
N THR A 148 20.88 12.06 -14.62
CA THR A 148 20.35 11.94 -13.24
C THR A 148 18.87 12.29 -13.17
N LYS A 149 18.42 13.31 -13.91
CA LYS A 149 17.00 13.65 -14.00
C LYS A 149 16.17 12.51 -14.60
N GLU A 150 16.69 11.86 -15.64
CA GLU A 150 16.04 10.70 -16.24
C GLU A 150 16.03 9.48 -15.28
N MET A 151 17.13 9.25 -14.55
CA MET A 151 17.20 8.21 -13.53
C MET A 151 16.18 8.43 -12.41
N ALA A 152 16.06 9.67 -11.93
CA ALA A 152 15.06 10.06 -10.93
C ALA A 152 13.64 9.82 -11.43
N LYS A 153 13.32 10.30 -12.64
CA LYS A 153 12.02 10.09 -13.30
C LYS A 153 11.68 8.61 -13.42
N ASN A 154 12.62 7.78 -13.86
CA ASN A 154 12.43 6.33 -13.97
C ASN A 154 12.20 5.67 -12.61
N LYS A 155 12.95 6.07 -11.58
CA LYS A 155 12.75 5.56 -10.21
C LYS A 155 11.36 5.89 -9.67
N ILE A 156 10.85 7.10 -9.93
CA ILE A 156 9.49 7.49 -9.54
C ILE A 156 8.45 6.63 -10.27
N PHE A 157 8.63 6.41 -11.58
CA PHE A 157 7.73 5.51 -12.33
C PHE A 157 7.81 4.06 -11.88
N ASP A 158 9.00 3.55 -11.54
CA ASP A 158 9.17 2.21 -10.99
C ASP A 158 8.40 2.06 -9.67
N TYR A 159 8.43 3.08 -8.80
CA TYR A 159 7.66 3.10 -7.56
C TYR A 159 6.15 3.11 -7.80
N ILE A 160 5.67 3.99 -8.67
CA ILE A 160 4.27 4.08 -9.07
C ILE A 160 3.80 2.75 -9.66
N LYS A 161 4.60 2.14 -10.54
CA LYS A 161 4.32 0.84 -11.15
C LYS A 161 4.32 -0.27 -10.12
N HIS A 162 5.28 -0.28 -9.19
CA HIS A 162 5.35 -1.26 -8.11
C HIS A 162 4.05 -1.25 -7.29
N LEU A 163 3.66 -0.11 -6.74
CA LEU A 163 2.42 0.02 -5.97
C LEU A 163 1.15 -0.31 -6.78
N SER A 164 1.12 0.04 -8.07
CA SER A 164 -0.02 -0.26 -8.94
C SER A 164 -0.23 -1.76 -9.20
N ASN A 165 0.83 -2.57 -9.08
CA ASN A 165 0.82 -3.99 -9.40
C ASN A 165 0.64 -4.89 -8.17
N ILE A 166 0.73 -4.35 -6.96
CA ILE A 166 0.45 -5.13 -5.75
C ILE A 166 -1.06 -5.29 -5.63
N ASP A 167 -1.55 -6.48 -5.94
CA ASP A 167 -2.96 -6.83 -5.79
C ASP A 167 -3.38 -6.80 -4.32
N LYS A 168 -4.62 -6.38 -4.08
CA LYS A 168 -5.23 -6.30 -2.74
C LYS A 168 -4.46 -5.40 -1.75
N THR A 169 -3.83 -4.34 -2.26
CA THR A 169 -3.23 -3.26 -1.47
C THR A 169 -4.31 -2.42 -0.77
N PRO A 170 -4.07 -1.86 0.43
CA PRO A 170 -5.00 -0.92 1.07
C PRO A 170 -5.35 0.29 0.19
N LEU A 171 -6.55 0.85 0.37
CA LEU A 171 -7.04 1.94 -0.49
C LEU A 171 -6.11 3.17 -0.42
N VAL A 172 -5.62 3.52 0.77
CA VAL A 172 -4.72 4.67 0.97
C VAL A 172 -3.42 4.52 0.17
N SER A 173 -2.85 3.32 0.13
CA SER A 173 -1.61 3.03 -0.61
C SER A 173 -1.83 3.12 -2.12
N GLN A 174 -3.03 2.78 -2.63
CA GLN A 174 -3.38 2.96 -4.05
C GLN A 174 -3.60 4.43 -4.46
N MET A 175 -3.87 5.34 -3.51
CA MET A 175 -4.00 6.77 -3.82
C MET A 175 -2.66 7.47 -4.02
N ILE A 176 -1.60 6.98 -3.38
CA ILE A 176 -0.26 7.58 -3.44
C ILE A 176 0.27 7.69 -4.88
N PRO A 177 0.23 6.63 -5.70
CA PRO A 177 0.63 6.71 -7.10
C PRO A 177 -0.09 7.80 -7.89
N LEU A 178 -1.41 7.98 -7.68
CA LEU A 178 -2.18 9.02 -8.37
C LEU A 178 -1.76 10.43 -7.94
N SER A 179 -1.51 10.62 -6.63
CA SER A 179 -0.96 11.88 -6.12
C SER A 179 0.42 12.18 -6.71
N LEU A 180 1.30 11.18 -6.83
CA LEU A 180 2.62 11.36 -7.44
C LEU A 180 2.52 11.69 -8.92
N LEU A 181 1.64 11.03 -9.68
CA LEU A 181 1.40 11.35 -11.08
C LEU A 181 0.92 12.79 -11.26
N GLN A 182 0.03 13.26 -10.38
CA GLN A 182 -0.41 14.66 -10.40
C GLN A 182 0.76 15.62 -10.12
N THR A 183 1.57 15.36 -9.09
CA THR A 183 2.75 16.19 -8.78
C THR A 183 3.76 16.16 -9.94
N MET A 184 4.04 15.01 -10.54
CA MET A 184 4.91 14.92 -11.71
C MET A 184 4.39 15.76 -12.89
N MET A 185 3.07 15.76 -13.13
CA MET A 185 2.44 16.60 -14.15
C MET A 185 2.57 18.10 -13.82
N GLU A 186 2.32 18.52 -12.58
CA GLU A 186 2.46 19.91 -12.14
C GLU A 186 3.90 20.44 -12.32
N TYR A 187 4.90 19.57 -12.14
CA TYR A 187 6.31 19.90 -12.33
C TYR A 187 6.77 19.74 -13.80
N GLY A 188 5.88 19.36 -14.71
CA GLY A 188 6.16 19.19 -16.14
C GLY A 188 7.05 17.98 -16.46
N LEU A 189 7.03 16.94 -15.62
CA LEU A 189 7.76 15.68 -15.85
C LEU A 189 6.95 14.67 -16.69
N ILE A 190 5.64 14.90 -16.82
CA ILE A 190 4.70 14.16 -17.67
C ILE A 190 4.17 15.08 -18.76
N ASP A 191 3.85 14.52 -19.92
CA ASP A 191 3.23 15.24 -21.02
C ASP A 191 1.91 15.91 -20.59
N ASN A 192 1.77 17.20 -20.92
CA ASN A 192 0.57 17.99 -20.65
C ASN A 192 -0.67 17.45 -21.37
N SER A 193 -0.52 16.68 -22.45
CA SER A 193 -1.65 16.01 -23.12
C SER A 193 -2.43 15.07 -22.19
N LEU A 194 -1.79 14.55 -21.14
CA LEU A 194 -2.38 13.63 -20.16
C LEU A 194 -2.95 14.35 -18.92
N LYS A 195 -2.88 15.68 -18.86
CA LYS A 195 -3.29 16.47 -17.68
C LYS A 195 -4.72 16.19 -17.24
N GLN A 196 -5.67 16.24 -18.18
CA GLN A 196 -7.08 16.04 -17.85
C GLN A 196 -7.35 14.60 -17.37
N ASP A 197 -6.72 13.61 -17.99
CA ASP A 197 -6.83 12.21 -17.59
C ASP A 197 -6.35 11.99 -16.14
N ILE A 198 -5.22 12.60 -15.77
CA ILE A 198 -4.63 12.49 -14.41
C ILE A 198 -5.52 13.17 -13.37
N ILE A 199 -6.06 14.36 -13.67
CA ILE A 199 -6.96 15.10 -12.78
C ILE A 199 -8.23 14.27 -12.52
N VAL A 200 -8.89 13.79 -13.58
CA VAL A 200 -10.14 13.01 -13.46
C VAL A 200 -9.91 11.72 -12.66
N ALA A 201 -8.79 11.02 -12.86
CA ALA A 201 -8.48 9.83 -12.07
C ALA A 201 -8.28 10.14 -10.58
N ASN A 202 -7.59 11.24 -10.25
CA ASN A 202 -7.42 11.69 -8.87
C ASN A 202 -8.75 12.07 -8.23
N GLU A 203 -9.60 12.84 -8.93
CA GLU A 203 -10.94 13.19 -8.46
C GLU A 203 -11.80 11.96 -8.20
N ASN A 204 -11.82 11.00 -9.13
CA ASN A 204 -12.55 9.75 -8.96
C ASN A 204 -12.04 8.93 -7.76
N ALA A 205 -10.72 8.86 -7.57
CA ALA A 205 -10.13 8.18 -6.41
C ALA A 205 -10.49 8.88 -5.09
N ASN A 206 -10.45 10.22 -5.06
CA ASN A 206 -10.84 11.02 -3.90
C ASN A 206 -12.34 10.86 -3.55
N GLN A 207 -13.21 10.78 -4.56
CA GLN A 207 -14.62 10.49 -4.37
C GLN A 207 -14.83 9.09 -3.79
N LEU A 208 -14.10 8.07 -4.28
CA LEU A 208 -14.15 6.71 -3.73
C LEU A 208 -13.68 6.66 -2.27
N MET A 209 -12.58 7.34 -1.94
CA MET A 209 -12.09 7.46 -0.56
C MET A 209 -13.10 8.19 0.33
N SER A 210 -13.75 9.24 -0.16
CA SER A 210 -14.78 9.96 0.59
C SER A 210 -16.00 9.08 0.88
N LYS A 211 -16.47 8.34 -0.13
CA LYS A 211 -17.55 7.35 0.04
C LYS A 211 -17.19 6.26 1.04
N PHE A 212 -15.96 5.73 0.95
CA PHE A 212 -15.48 4.75 1.92
C PHE A 212 -15.48 5.33 3.35
N LYS A 213 -14.92 6.53 3.56
CA LYS A 213 -14.93 7.21 4.86
C LYS A 213 -16.35 7.47 5.39
N GLU A 214 -17.27 7.87 4.52
CA GLU A 214 -18.67 8.09 4.88
C GLU A 214 -19.35 6.79 5.31
N GLU A 215 -19.14 5.69 4.57
CA GLU A 215 -19.63 4.37 4.95
C GLU A 215 -19.09 3.93 6.33
N LEU A 216 -17.82 4.19 6.63
CA LEU A 216 -17.25 3.87 7.95
C LEU A 216 -17.94 4.65 9.08
N LYS A 217 -18.24 5.93 8.85
CA LYS A 217 -18.96 6.77 9.82
C LYS A 217 -20.41 6.31 10.00
N ASN A 218 -21.14 6.07 8.92
CA ASN A 218 -22.57 5.74 8.94
C ASN A 218 -22.85 4.34 9.52
N ASN A 219 -21.94 3.39 9.32
CA ASN A 219 -22.10 2.05 9.87
C ASN A 219 -21.73 1.95 11.36
N LYS A 220 -21.38 3.06 12.05
CA LYS A 220 -20.91 3.06 13.44
C LYS A 220 -19.90 1.92 13.69
N ILE A 221 -18.94 1.74 12.77
CA ILE A 221 -17.80 0.84 12.98
C ILE A 221 -16.89 1.48 14.04
N LYS A 222 -17.41 1.56 15.27
CA LYS A 222 -16.67 1.87 16.48
C LYS A 222 -15.85 0.64 16.81
N ASP A 223 -14.74 0.82 17.52
CA ASP A 223 -13.72 -0.19 17.80
C ASP A 223 -14.23 -1.57 18.24
N ILE A 224 -15.46 -1.66 18.77
CA ILE A 224 -16.17 -2.88 19.17
C ILE A 224 -16.45 -3.83 17.98
N GLU A 225 -16.70 -3.31 16.77
CA GLU A 225 -16.98 -4.16 15.59
C GLU A 225 -15.72 -4.81 15.00
N ARG A 226 -14.52 -4.34 15.34
CA ARG A 226 -13.25 -4.99 14.94
C ARG A 226 -13.04 -6.35 15.62
N TYR A 227 -13.84 -6.68 16.64
CA TYR A 227 -13.80 -7.94 17.38
C TYR A 227 -14.85 -8.97 16.90
N ASN A 228 -15.56 -8.69 15.81
CA ASN A 228 -16.48 -9.63 15.16
C ASN A 228 -15.95 -10.04 13.77
N CYS A 229 -15.90 -11.33 13.51
CA CYS A 229 -15.49 -11.90 12.23
C CYS A 229 -16.30 -11.43 11.02
N ASN A 230 -17.62 -11.28 11.16
CA ASN A 230 -18.46 -10.79 10.08
C ASN A 230 -18.11 -9.34 9.73
N SER A 231 -17.91 -8.51 10.75
CA SER A 231 -17.53 -7.10 10.58
C SER A 231 -16.11 -6.97 10.02
N PHE A 232 -15.13 -7.74 10.52
CA PHE A 232 -13.76 -7.77 10.01
C PHE A 232 -13.70 -8.16 8.52
N LYS A 233 -14.39 -9.24 8.15
CA LYS A 233 -14.47 -9.72 6.76
C LYS A 233 -15.15 -8.68 5.86
N LYS A 234 -16.29 -8.13 6.30
CA LYS A 234 -17.04 -7.11 5.57
C LYS A 234 -16.22 -5.84 5.37
N PHE A 235 -15.53 -5.35 6.41
CA PHE A 235 -14.65 -4.19 6.33
C PHE A 235 -13.51 -4.42 5.33
N SER A 236 -12.74 -5.50 5.52
CA SER A 236 -11.58 -5.79 4.68
C SER A 236 -11.97 -5.98 3.22
N THR A 237 -13.08 -6.69 2.96
CA THR A 237 -13.58 -6.91 1.59
C THR A 237 -14.04 -5.60 0.95
N ARG A 238 -14.69 -4.71 1.72
CA ARG A 238 -15.12 -3.39 1.22
C ARG A 238 -13.93 -2.51 0.85
N GLU A 239 -12.92 -2.42 1.73
CA GLU A 239 -11.71 -1.64 1.44
C GLU A 239 -11.03 -2.15 0.16
N LEU A 240 -10.87 -3.47 0.03
CA LEU A 240 -10.27 -4.08 -1.15
C LEU A 240 -11.07 -3.82 -2.44
N ASN A 241 -12.39 -3.75 -2.36
CA ASN A 241 -13.24 -3.40 -3.50
C ASN A 241 -13.03 -1.95 -3.96
N TYR A 242 -12.95 -1.01 -3.01
CA TYR A 242 -12.63 0.39 -3.32
C TYR A 242 -11.22 0.53 -3.88
N SER A 243 -10.26 -0.15 -3.27
CA SER A 243 -8.86 -0.18 -3.70
C SER A 243 -8.72 -0.69 -5.14
N SER A 244 -9.41 -1.78 -5.49
CA SER A 244 -9.39 -2.37 -6.84
C SER A 244 -9.90 -1.39 -7.90
N LYS A 245 -10.91 -0.57 -7.58
CA LYS A 245 -11.42 0.47 -8.50
C LYS A 245 -10.36 1.55 -8.77
N VAL A 246 -9.65 1.99 -7.73
CA VAL A 246 -8.54 2.94 -7.88
C VAL A 246 -7.40 2.32 -8.69
N GLN A 247 -7.07 1.06 -8.45
CA GLN A 247 -6.05 0.32 -9.20
C GLN A 247 -6.38 0.25 -10.71
N ILE A 248 -7.66 0.12 -11.09
CA ILE A 248 -8.10 0.14 -12.49
C ILE A 248 -7.82 1.51 -13.13
N PHE A 249 -8.14 2.61 -12.44
CA PHE A 249 -7.82 3.96 -12.94
C PHE A 249 -6.32 4.13 -13.14
N LEU A 250 -5.52 3.71 -12.16
CA LEU A 250 -4.07 3.80 -12.18
C LEU A 250 -3.45 2.97 -13.32
N LYS A 251 -3.86 1.70 -13.48
CA LYS A 251 -3.38 0.83 -14.56
C LYS A 251 -3.75 1.40 -15.94
N THR A 252 -4.92 2.02 -16.07
CA THR A 252 -5.36 2.67 -17.32
C THR A 252 -4.49 3.89 -17.64
N LEU A 253 -4.22 4.75 -16.65
CA LEU A 253 -3.31 5.89 -16.81
C LEU A 253 -1.89 5.48 -17.15
N LEU A 254 -1.32 4.49 -16.45
CA LEU A 254 0.04 4.04 -16.68
C LEU A 254 0.24 3.48 -18.10
N LYS A 255 -0.78 2.81 -18.64
CA LYS A 255 -0.80 2.38 -20.06
C LYS A 255 -0.80 3.54 -21.05
N LYS A 256 -1.29 4.72 -20.68
CA LYS A 256 -1.23 5.92 -21.53
C LYS A 256 0.12 6.63 -21.40
N ILE A 257 0.65 6.71 -20.18
CA ILE A 257 1.90 7.43 -19.88
C ILE A 257 3.14 6.70 -20.40
N LEU A 258 3.15 5.37 -20.37
CA LEU A 258 4.32 4.55 -20.72
C LEU A 258 4.31 4.03 -22.17
N LYS A 259 3.49 4.63 -23.05
CA LYS A 259 3.50 4.38 -24.49
C LYS A 259 4.47 5.33 -25.18
#